data_AF-A0A173KSL5-F1
#
_entry.id   AF-A0A173KSL5-F1
#
_cell.length_a   1.000
_cell.length_b   1.000
_cell.length_c   1.000
_cell.angle_alpha   90.00
_cell.angle_beta   90.00
_cell.angle_gamma   90.00
#
_symmetry.space_group_name_H-M   'P 1'
#
loop_
_entity.id
_entity.type
_entity.pdbx_description
1 polymer ?
#
loop_
_entity_poly.entity_id
_entity_poly.type
_entity_poly.pdbx_seq_one_letter_code
_entity_poly.pdbx_strand_id
1 'polypeptide(L)'
;MALAAAQGLTMNEAAARLGTGDISQVIEALVAADGTDGHAHASSARAGIGRDAVLTLADLADAAHYLCLLHGRHPGVIDHAATRSADNGARAWLVQAADAFARERAYLTQVTVAVGPVPSTAGQSDCEAIVSQQRHALDMLAQSDRRGCAMGAAIALLLDWRAVRHILEMAGIRVGVEPHACDLPDRAATFNVARAIGGDDATDRAIQFGARQLLSQQRGLWDLLQARAEIRRQKR
;
A
#
# COMPACT_ATOMS: atom_id res chain seq x y z
N MET A 1 -12.46 19.24 47.89
CA MET A 1 -11.85 17.95 47.47
C MET A 1 -12.77 17.11 46.55
N ALA A 2 -13.71 17.71 45.81
CA ALA A 2 -14.68 16.99 44.98
C ALA A 2 -14.65 17.39 43.48
N LEU A 3 -13.53 17.93 42.99
CA LEU A 3 -13.39 18.32 41.58
C LEU A 3 -12.35 17.50 40.79
N ALA A 4 -11.64 16.56 41.42
CA ALA A 4 -10.62 15.74 40.77
C ALA A 4 -11.11 14.34 40.35
N ALA A 5 -12.30 13.91 40.78
CA ALA A 5 -12.82 12.57 40.49
C ALA A 5 -13.69 12.49 39.22
N ALA A 6 -14.13 13.62 38.66
CA ALA A 6 -15.03 13.65 37.49
C ALA A 6 -14.30 13.68 36.13
N GLN A 7 -13.00 13.96 36.10
CA GLN A 7 -12.21 14.03 34.85
C GLN A 7 -11.51 12.72 34.47
N GLY A 8 -11.45 11.74 35.38
CA GLY A 8 -10.85 10.42 35.12
C GLY A 8 -11.79 9.41 34.46
N LEU A 9 -13.10 9.67 34.45
CA LEU A 9 -14.12 8.76 33.91
C LEU A 9 -14.46 9.02 32.43
N THR A 10 -14.15 10.19 31.88
CA THR A 10 -14.56 10.56 30.51
C THR A 10 -13.55 10.14 29.43
N MET A 11 -12.26 10.00 29.75
CA MET A 11 -11.27 9.50 28.78
C MET A 11 -11.30 7.98 28.61
N ASN A 12 -11.70 7.23 29.65
CA ASN A 12 -11.75 5.76 29.56
C ASN A 12 -13.01 5.24 28.86
N GLU A 13 -14.12 5.99 28.89
CA GLU A 13 -15.31 5.68 28.08
C GLU A 13 -15.15 6.02 26.59
N ALA A 14 -14.36 7.05 26.24
CA ALA A 14 -14.08 7.39 24.84
C ALA A 14 -13.18 6.33 24.18
N ALA A 15 -12.23 5.75 24.93
CA ALA A 15 -11.41 4.63 24.48
C ALA A 15 -12.18 3.29 24.49
N ALA A 16 -13.10 3.09 25.44
CA ALA A 16 -13.94 1.88 25.53
C ALA A 16 -15.10 1.84 24.51
N ARG A 17 -15.46 2.98 23.89
CA ARG A 17 -16.46 3.03 22.79
C ARG A 17 -15.91 2.65 21.40
N LEU A 18 -14.64 2.24 21.30
CA LEU A 18 -14.08 1.54 20.14
C LEU A 18 -14.13 0.00 20.28
N GLY A 19 -15.06 -0.51 21.10
CA GLY A 19 -15.39 -1.93 21.13
C GLY A 19 -16.32 -2.29 19.97
N THR A 20 -15.91 -3.30 19.18
CA THR A 20 -16.67 -4.02 18.12
C THR A 20 -16.70 -3.42 16.71
N GLY A 21 -15.58 -2.87 16.24
CA GLY A 21 -15.36 -2.80 14.81
C GLY A 21 -14.92 -4.16 14.27
N ASP A 22 -15.68 -4.73 13.35
CA ASP A 22 -15.25 -5.89 12.56
C ASP A 22 -13.88 -5.58 11.92
N ILE A 23 -12.99 -6.57 11.78
CA ILE A 23 -11.66 -6.46 11.17
C ILE A 23 -11.64 -5.63 9.88
N SER A 24 -12.71 -5.64 9.08
CA SER A 24 -12.83 -4.78 7.90
C SER A 24 -12.73 -3.27 8.19
N GLN A 25 -13.35 -2.79 9.27
CA GLN A 25 -13.29 -1.39 9.69
C GLN A 25 -11.90 -1.02 10.22
N VAL A 26 -11.24 -1.96 10.91
CA VAL A 26 -9.86 -1.78 11.37
C VAL A 26 -8.93 -1.62 10.16
N ILE A 27 -9.06 -2.47 9.15
CA ILE A 27 -8.27 -2.37 7.91
C ILE A 27 -8.56 -1.06 7.19
N GLU A 28 -9.83 -0.65 7.09
CA GLU A 28 -10.21 0.63 6.49
C GLU A 28 -9.49 1.80 7.15
N ALA A 29 -9.50 1.86 8.49
CA ALA A 29 -8.81 2.90 9.24
C ALA A 29 -7.29 2.87 9.03
N LEU A 30 -6.68 1.68 8.97
CA LEU A 30 -5.25 1.53 8.71
C LEU A 30 -4.87 2.03 7.31
N VAL A 31 -5.59 1.63 6.27
CA VAL A 31 -5.32 2.07 4.89
C VAL A 31 -5.51 3.59 4.77
N ALA A 32 -6.53 4.16 5.41
CA ALA A 32 -6.76 5.60 5.40
C ALA A 32 -5.62 6.39 6.07
N ALA A 33 -5.04 5.86 7.15
CA ALA A 33 -3.98 6.53 7.91
C ALA A 33 -2.59 6.34 7.27
N ASP A 34 -2.25 5.09 6.96
CA ASP A 34 -0.89 4.68 6.61
C ASP A 34 -0.69 4.41 5.11
N GLY A 35 -1.79 4.33 4.35
CA GLY A 35 -1.73 4.13 2.90
C GLY A 35 -1.18 5.33 2.12
N THR A 36 -0.97 5.10 0.84
CA THR A 36 -0.48 6.04 -0.17
C THR A 36 -1.28 7.34 -0.16
N ASP A 37 -2.62 7.28 -0.13
CA ASP A 37 -3.47 8.49 -0.09
C ASP A 37 -3.28 9.31 1.21
N GLY A 38 -2.86 8.68 2.31
CA GLY A 38 -2.57 9.32 3.59
C GLY A 38 -1.18 9.98 3.67
N HIS A 39 -0.33 9.84 2.64
CA HIS A 39 1.01 10.40 2.62
C HIS A 39 1.06 11.73 1.85
N ALA A 40 1.52 12.80 2.50
CA ALA A 40 1.49 14.17 1.92
C ALA A 40 2.20 14.28 0.56
N HIS A 41 3.37 13.65 0.40
CA HIS A 41 4.07 13.62 -0.88
C HIS A 41 3.25 12.95 -2.00
N ALA A 42 2.64 11.80 -1.73
CA ALA A 42 1.83 11.06 -2.71
C ALA A 42 0.51 11.78 -3.02
N SER A 43 -0.19 12.26 -1.99
CA SER A 43 -1.48 12.96 -2.15
C SER A 43 -1.35 14.32 -2.83
N SER A 44 -0.16 14.94 -2.81
CA SER A 44 0.12 16.16 -3.57
C SER A 44 -0.13 16.02 -5.07
N ALA A 45 -0.09 14.79 -5.59
CA ALA A 45 -0.37 14.50 -6.99
C ALA A 45 -1.84 14.76 -7.37
N ARG A 46 -2.77 14.66 -6.40
CA ARG A 46 -4.21 14.93 -6.60
C ARG A 46 -4.54 16.43 -6.56
N ALA A 47 -3.64 17.26 -6.04
CA ALA A 47 -3.89 18.67 -5.79
C ALA A 47 -3.64 19.60 -6.99
N GLY A 48 -3.07 19.09 -8.10
CA GLY A 48 -2.80 19.92 -9.28
C GLY A 48 -2.90 19.14 -10.60
N ILE A 49 -3.67 19.67 -11.55
CA ILE A 49 -3.72 19.22 -12.94
C ILE A 49 -2.95 20.24 -13.79
N GLY A 50 -2.08 19.78 -14.70
CA GLY A 50 -1.32 20.66 -15.61
C GLY A 50 0.05 21.09 -15.07
N ARG A 51 0.50 22.31 -15.41
CA ARG A 51 1.82 22.86 -15.01
C ARG A 51 1.98 23.07 -13.51
N ASP A 52 0.88 23.07 -12.76
CA ASP A 52 0.84 23.26 -11.31
C ASP A 52 0.82 21.94 -10.53
N ALA A 53 0.98 20.81 -11.20
CA ALA A 53 1.11 19.51 -10.54
C ALA A 53 2.36 19.48 -9.65
N VAL A 54 2.16 19.17 -8.36
CA VAL A 54 3.22 19.20 -7.34
C VAL A 54 4.29 18.13 -7.60
N LEU A 55 3.91 16.99 -8.20
CA LEU A 55 4.85 15.97 -8.64
C LEU A 55 5.40 16.28 -10.04
N THR A 56 6.71 16.43 -10.12
CA THR A 56 7.44 16.59 -11.38
C THR A 56 7.58 15.25 -12.11
N LEU A 57 7.94 15.26 -13.40
CA LEU A 57 8.22 14.02 -14.14
C LEU A 57 9.34 13.19 -13.48
N ALA A 58 10.32 13.85 -12.84
CA ALA A 58 11.36 13.16 -12.08
C ALA A 58 10.81 12.43 -10.84
N ASP A 59 9.85 13.04 -10.13
CA ASP A 59 9.23 12.42 -8.95
C ASP A 59 8.38 11.20 -9.36
N LEU A 60 7.70 11.27 -10.51
CA LEU A 60 6.97 10.13 -11.07
C LEU A 60 7.89 9.01 -11.57
N ALA A 61 9.02 9.37 -12.19
CA ALA A 61 10.01 8.40 -12.63
C ALA A 61 10.60 7.64 -11.44
N ASP A 62 10.91 8.36 -10.35
CA ASP A 62 11.29 7.75 -9.08
C ASP A 62 10.18 6.81 -8.56
N ALA A 63 8.94 7.29 -8.47
CA ALA A 63 7.83 6.49 -7.97
C ALA A 63 7.65 5.19 -8.79
N ALA A 64 7.58 5.28 -10.12
CA ALA A 64 7.46 4.11 -11.00
C ALA A 64 8.66 3.16 -10.84
N HIS A 65 9.88 3.69 -10.75
CA HIS A 65 11.08 2.88 -10.56
C HIS A 65 11.06 2.09 -9.24
N TYR A 66 10.88 2.77 -8.10
CA TYR A 66 10.95 2.10 -6.80
C TYR A 66 9.71 1.26 -6.49
N LEU A 67 8.53 1.62 -7.00
CA LEU A 67 7.36 0.73 -6.98
C LEU A 67 7.61 -0.52 -7.81
N CYS A 68 8.25 -0.41 -8.98
CA CYS A 68 8.60 -1.57 -9.80
C CYS A 68 9.66 -2.44 -9.12
N LEU A 69 10.62 -1.83 -8.40
CA LEU A 69 11.51 -2.59 -7.54
C LEU A 69 10.70 -3.33 -6.46
N LEU A 70 9.77 -2.68 -5.77
CA LEU A 70 9.08 -3.32 -4.64
C LEU A 70 8.06 -4.39 -5.09
N HIS A 71 7.29 -4.11 -6.14
CA HIS A 71 6.09 -4.87 -6.52
C HIS A 71 6.14 -5.50 -7.92
N GLY A 72 7.16 -5.23 -8.73
CA GLY A 72 7.24 -5.70 -10.12
C GLY A 72 7.59 -7.18 -10.29
N ARG A 73 8.13 -7.84 -9.26
CA ARG A 73 8.46 -9.28 -9.31
C ARG A 73 7.23 -10.16 -9.08
N HIS A 74 7.29 -11.35 -9.68
CA HIS A 74 6.35 -12.45 -9.43
C HIS A 74 7.14 -13.68 -8.93
N PRO A 75 6.63 -14.44 -7.95
CA PRO A 75 5.44 -14.15 -7.14
C PRO A 75 5.64 -12.95 -6.20
N GLY A 76 4.54 -12.24 -5.92
CA GLY A 76 4.47 -11.18 -4.90
C GLY A 76 3.54 -11.56 -3.75
N VAL A 77 3.21 -10.60 -2.89
CA VAL A 77 2.41 -10.82 -1.66
C VAL A 77 1.07 -11.52 -1.94
N ILE A 78 0.33 -11.07 -2.95
CA ILE A 78 -0.99 -11.61 -3.30
C ILE A 78 -0.85 -13.05 -3.84
N ASP A 79 0.17 -13.32 -4.67
CA ASP A 79 0.40 -14.65 -5.24
C ASP A 79 0.78 -15.66 -4.13
N HIS A 80 1.63 -15.25 -3.18
CA HIS A 80 1.99 -16.06 -2.02
C HIS A 80 0.81 -16.30 -1.07
N ALA A 81 -0.07 -15.31 -0.89
CA ALA A 81 -1.30 -15.51 -0.12
C ALA A 81 -2.24 -16.52 -0.83
N ALA A 82 -2.40 -16.41 -2.15
CA ALA A 82 -3.22 -17.31 -2.96
C ALA A 82 -2.80 -18.78 -2.86
N THR A 83 -1.49 -19.04 -2.93
CA THR A 83 -0.96 -20.41 -2.86
C THR A 83 -1.07 -21.06 -1.48
N ARG A 84 -1.19 -20.27 -0.41
CA ARG A 84 -1.12 -20.77 0.98
C ARG A 84 -2.43 -20.63 1.76
N SER A 85 -3.44 -19.99 1.19
CA SER A 85 -4.76 -19.88 1.83
C SER A 85 -5.47 -21.24 1.85
N ALA A 86 -5.75 -21.73 3.06
CA ALA A 86 -6.58 -22.93 3.29
C ALA A 86 -8.09 -22.62 3.28
N ASP A 87 -8.48 -21.34 3.35
CA ASP A 87 -9.88 -20.91 3.29
C ASP A 87 -10.37 -20.88 1.84
N ASN A 88 -11.41 -21.66 1.51
CA ASN A 88 -11.92 -21.77 0.15
C ASN A 88 -12.58 -20.47 -0.36
N GLY A 89 -13.29 -19.74 0.50
CA GLY A 89 -13.94 -18.48 0.13
C GLY A 89 -12.90 -17.40 -0.13
N ALA A 90 -11.90 -17.30 0.74
CA ALA A 90 -10.81 -16.35 0.58
C ALA A 90 -9.88 -16.71 -0.59
N ARG A 91 -9.70 -18.00 -0.89
CA ARG A 91 -8.86 -18.48 -1.99
C ARG A 91 -9.42 -18.08 -3.36
N ALA A 92 -10.73 -18.13 -3.55
CA ALA A 92 -11.35 -17.69 -4.81
C ALA A 92 -11.07 -16.21 -5.08
N TRP A 93 -11.25 -15.36 -4.06
CA TRP A 93 -10.91 -13.94 -4.14
C TRP A 93 -9.41 -13.70 -4.38
N LEU A 94 -8.54 -14.46 -3.70
CA LEU A 94 -7.08 -14.34 -3.88
C LEU A 94 -6.62 -14.72 -5.28
N VAL A 95 -7.20 -15.75 -5.89
CA VAL A 95 -6.89 -16.13 -7.28
C VAL A 95 -7.30 -15.01 -8.24
N GLN A 96 -8.52 -14.48 -8.10
CA GLN A 96 -8.97 -13.33 -8.88
C GLN A 96 -8.06 -12.10 -8.68
N ALA A 97 -7.68 -11.82 -7.43
CA ALA A 97 -6.78 -10.73 -7.09
C ALA A 97 -5.39 -10.92 -7.70
N ALA A 98 -4.83 -12.13 -7.67
CA ALA A 98 -3.52 -12.44 -8.24
C ALA A 98 -3.52 -12.26 -9.77
N ASP A 99 -4.55 -12.75 -10.46
CA ASP A 99 -4.69 -12.61 -11.91
C ASP A 99 -4.83 -11.14 -12.33
N ALA A 100 -5.64 -10.37 -11.59
CA ALA A 100 -5.79 -8.94 -11.83
C ALA A 100 -4.51 -8.16 -11.51
N PHE A 101 -3.83 -8.49 -10.41
CA PHE A 101 -2.59 -7.82 -10.03
C PHE A 101 -1.42 -8.15 -10.96
N ALA A 102 -1.44 -9.29 -11.65
CA ALA A 102 -0.49 -9.57 -12.72
C ALA A 102 -0.58 -8.54 -13.87
N ARG A 103 -1.78 -8.05 -14.19
CA ARG A 103 -1.97 -6.96 -15.17
C ARG A 103 -1.44 -5.63 -14.64
N GLU A 104 -1.69 -5.34 -13.37
CA GLU A 104 -1.15 -4.14 -12.72
C GLU A 104 0.38 -4.14 -12.66
N ARG A 105 1.03 -5.31 -12.43
CA ARG A 105 2.49 -5.45 -12.53
C ARG A 105 3.02 -5.21 -13.95
N ALA A 106 2.31 -5.71 -14.96
CA ALA A 106 2.66 -5.47 -16.35
C ALA A 106 2.58 -3.98 -16.69
N TYR A 107 1.50 -3.31 -16.26
CA TYR A 107 1.32 -1.88 -16.43
C TYR A 107 2.41 -1.07 -15.70
N LEU A 108 2.71 -1.41 -14.44
CA LEU A 108 3.81 -0.81 -13.69
C LEU A 108 5.12 -0.92 -14.45
N THR A 109 5.45 -2.12 -14.94
CA THR A 109 6.69 -2.35 -15.71
C THR A 109 6.71 -1.50 -16.98
N GLN A 110 5.59 -1.42 -17.71
CA GLN A 110 5.47 -0.61 -18.92
C GLN A 110 5.68 0.88 -18.63
N VAL A 111 5.06 1.41 -17.58
CA VAL A 111 5.23 2.81 -17.15
C VAL A 111 6.69 3.05 -16.74
N THR A 112 7.29 2.17 -15.95
CA THR A 112 8.69 2.29 -15.51
C THR A 112 9.68 2.30 -16.69
N VAL A 113 9.44 1.51 -17.73
CA VAL A 113 10.24 1.56 -18.96
C VAL A 113 10.03 2.88 -19.71
N ALA A 114 8.78 3.34 -19.84
CA ALA A 114 8.44 4.53 -20.62
C ALA A 114 8.91 5.84 -19.98
N VAL A 115 8.92 5.95 -18.64
CA VAL A 115 9.46 7.12 -17.93
C VAL A 115 10.98 7.25 -18.05
N GLY A 116 11.66 6.18 -18.45
CA GLY A 116 13.10 6.17 -18.68
C GLY A 116 13.92 5.98 -17.40
N PRO A 117 15.23 6.29 -17.44
CA PRO A 117 16.13 6.02 -16.32
C PRO A 117 15.77 6.83 -15.09
N VAL A 118 16.07 6.26 -13.91
CA VAL A 118 15.86 6.95 -12.64
C VAL A 118 16.63 8.29 -12.63
N PRO A 119 16.02 9.38 -12.15
CA PRO A 119 16.71 10.66 -12.07
C PRO A 119 17.96 10.60 -11.19
N SER A 120 19.06 11.17 -11.70
CA SER A 120 20.30 11.27 -10.93
C SER A 120 20.08 12.12 -9.67
N THR A 121 20.09 11.45 -8.52
CA THR A 121 19.86 12.03 -7.19
C THR A 121 20.91 11.43 -6.25
N ALA A 122 21.46 12.24 -5.35
CA ALA A 122 22.47 11.75 -4.41
C ALA A 122 21.89 10.63 -3.51
N GLY A 123 22.73 9.66 -3.14
CA GLY A 123 22.30 8.52 -2.30
C GLY A 123 21.53 7.44 -3.05
N GLN A 124 21.66 7.34 -4.38
CA GLN A 124 20.97 6.32 -5.19
C GLN A 124 21.24 4.89 -4.70
N SER A 125 22.49 4.53 -4.44
CA SER A 125 22.87 3.20 -3.94
C SER A 125 22.19 2.86 -2.61
N ASP A 126 22.08 3.85 -1.73
CA ASP A 126 21.49 3.67 -0.39
C ASP A 126 19.97 3.52 -0.50
N CYS A 127 19.33 4.29 -1.39
CA CYS A 127 17.90 4.16 -1.70
C CYS A 127 17.58 2.75 -2.24
N GLU A 128 18.38 2.24 -3.18
CA GLU A 128 18.20 0.88 -3.73
C GLU A 128 18.40 -0.20 -2.66
N ALA A 129 19.38 -0.04 -1.77
CA ALA A 129 19.58 -0.96 -0.65
C ALA A 129 18.38 -0.98 0.31
N ILE A 130 17.84 0.20 0.66
CA ILE A 130 16.64 0.33 1.50
C ILE A 130 15.46 -0.38 0.86
N VAL A 131 15.18 -0.13 -0.42
CA VAL A 131 14.03 -0.75 -1.10
C VAL A 131 14.23 -2.26 -1.31
N SER A 132 15.48 -2.71 -1.50
CA SER A 132 15.79 -4.14 -1.50
C SER A 132 15.50 -4.80 -0.14
N GLN A 133 15.79 -4.11 0.96
CA GLN A 133 15.45 -4.60 2.31
C GLN A 133 13.93 -4.61 2.54
N GLN A 134 13.21 -3.58 2.11
CA GLN A 134 11.74 -3.56 2.17
C GLN A 134 11.14 -4.72 1.40
N ARG A 135 11.64 -5.01 0.19
CA ARG A 135 11.21 -6.17 -0.60
C ARG A 135 11.42 -7.47 0.17
N HIS A 136 12.59 -7.67 0.75
CA HIS A 136 12.86 -8.87 1.55
C HIS A 136 11.89 -8.99 2.75
N ALA A 137 11.58 -7.87 3.41
CA ALA A 137 10.58 -7.85 4.48
C ALA A 137 9.17 -8.24 3.97
N LEU A 138 8.77 -7.78 2.78
CA LEU A 138 7.52 -8.19 2.15
C LEU A 138 7.52 -9.68 1.76
N ASP A 139 8.63 -10.21 1.26
CA ASP A 139 8.76 -11.63 0.93
C ASP A 139 8.61 -12.50 2.18
N MET A 140 9.22 -12.09 3.30
CA MET A 140 9.07 -12.76 4.59
C MET A 140 7.65 -12.65 5.15
N LEU A 141 7.02 -11.48 5.02
CA LEU A 141 5.63 -11.25 5.43
C LEU A 141 4.67 -12.15 4.64
N ALA A 142 4.85 -12.19 3.32
CA ALA A 142 4.08 -13.00 2.38
C ALA A 142 4.25 -14.49 2.63
N GLN A 143 5.34 -14.90 3.28
CA GLN A 143 5.68 -16.28 3.66
C GLN A 143 5.39 -16.62 5.14
N SER A 144 4.73 -15.74 5.90
CA SER A 144 4.36 -16.04 7.29
C SER A 144 3.37 -17.21 7.41
N ASP A 145 3.63 -18.14 8.34
CA ASP A 145 2.72 -19.27 8.66
C ASP A 145 1.56 -18.87 9.58
N ARG A 146 1.59 -17.66 10.13
CA ARG A 146 0.53 -17.17 11.00
C ARG A 146 -0.75 -16.98 10.18
N ARG A 147 -1.76 -17.83 10.43
CA ARG A 147 -3.07 -17.79 9.76
C ARG A 147 -3.63 -16.36 9.74
N GLY A 148 -3.92 -15.85 8.55
CA GLY A 148 -4.43 -14.48 8.35
C GLY A 148 -3.37 -13.41 8.07
N CYS A 149 -2.10 -13.63 8.39
CA CYS A 149 -1.03 -12.63 8.20
C CYS A 149 -0.81 -12.25 6.74
N ALA A 150 -0.49 -13.23 5.88
CA ALA A 150 -0.30 -12.98 4.45
C ALA A 150 -1.58 -12.43 3.77
N MET A 151 -2.76 -12.84 4.28
CA MET A 151 -4.04 -12.34 3.81
C MET A 151 -4.25 -10.86 4.15
N GLY A 152 -3.95 -10.44 5.39
CA GLY A 152 -4.02 -9.05 5.79
C GLY A 152 -3.09 -8.16 4.96
N ALA A 153 -1.89 -8.65 4.65
CA ALA A 153 -0.97 -7.96 3.75
C ALA A 153 -1.54 -7.85 2.31
N ALA A 154 -2.11 -8.92 1.76
CA ALA A 154 -2.73 -8.90 0.43
C ALA A 154 -3.94 -7.95 0.36
N ILE A 155 -4.81 -7.95 1.37
CA ILE A 155 -5.97 -7.05 1.47
C ILE A 155 -5.51 -5.59 1.52
N ALA A 156 -4.55 -5.28 2.40
CA ALA A 156 -4.04 -3.92 2.52
C ALA A 156 -3.38 -3.44 1.22
N LEU A 157 -2.64 -4.31 0.53
CA LEU A 157 -2.00 -3.99 -0.74
C LEU A 157 -3.04 -3.64 -1.79
N LEU A 158 -4.08 -4.45 -1.93
CA LEU A 158 -5.10 -4.26 -2.95
C LEU A 158 -5.93 -3.00 -2.72
N LEU A 159 -6.24 -2.70 -1.45
CA LEU A 159 -6.93 -1.46 -1.07
C LEU A 159 -6.06 -0.23 -1.33
N ASP A 160 -4.79 -0.27 -0.95
CA ASP A 160 -3.86 0.85 -1.14
C ASP A 160 -3.48 1.06 -2.62
N TRP A 161 -3.45 -0.03 -3.39
CA TRP A 161 -3.01 -0.01 -4.79
C TRP A 161 -3.82 0.95 -5.65
N ARG A 162 -5.08 1.24 -5.31
CA ARG A 162 -5.88 2.21 -6.08
C ARG A 162 -5.25 3.60 -6.08
N ALA A 163 -4.68 4.03 -4.95
CA ALA A 163 -3.97 5.30 -4.83
C ALA A 163 -2.61 5.24 -5.53
N VAL A 164 -1.88 4.12 -5.41
CA VAL A 164 -0.64 3.87 -6.16
C VAL A 164 -0.89 3.95 -7.67
N ARG A 165 -1.92 3.26 -8.15
CA ARG A 165 -2.31 3.19 -9.55
C ARG A 165 -2.61 4.57 -10.12
N HIS A 166 -3.26 5.46 -9.36
CA HIS A 166 -3.48 6.83 -9.81
C HIS A 166 -2.17 7.57 -10.11
N ILE A 167 -1.12 7.35 -9.31
CA ILE A 167 0.21 7.93 -9.55
C ILE A 167 0.86 7.33 -10.80
N LEU A 168 0.70 6.02 -11.02
CA LEU A 168 1.16 5.34 -12.23
C LEU A 168 0.41 5.83 -13.47
N GLU A 169 -0.89 6.08 -13.38
CA GLU A 169 -1.71 6.65 -14.46
C GLU A 169 -1.21 8.05 -14.84
N MET A 170 -0.94 8.90 -13.84
CA MET A 170 -0.35 10.22 -14.07
C MET A 170 1.03 10.15 -14.73
N ALA A 171 1.86 9.18 -14.33
CA ALA A 171 3.15 8.94 -14.97
C ALA A 171 2.96 8.47 -16.42
N GLY A 172 2.11 7.48 -16.64
CA GLY A 172 1.80 6.90 -17.94
C GLY A 172 1.29 7.93 -18.94
N ILE A 173 0.27 8.71 -18.57
CA ILE A 173 -0.30 9.76 -19.43
C ILE A 173 0.76 10.78 -19.85
N ARG A 174 1.65 11.19 -18.92
CA ARG A 174 2.73 12.15 -19.22
C ARG A 174 3.77 11.63 -20.21
N VAL A 175 3.88 10.31 -20.36
CA VAL A 175 4.84 9.66 -21.27
C VAL A 175 4.15 8.93 -22.43
N GLY A 176 2.84 9.16 -22.63
CA GLY A 176 2.08 8.58 -23.74
C GLY A 176 1.72 7.10 -23.59
N VAL A 177 1.70 6.58 -22.36
CA VAL A 177 1.22 5.22 -22.03
C VAL A 177 -0.20 5.32 -21.49
N GLU A 178 -1.17 4.83 -22.26
CA GLU A 178 -2.58 4.81 -21.88
C GLU A 178 -2.86 3.75 -20.80
N PRO A 179 -3.52 4.12 -19.69
CA PRO A 179 -3.96 3.15 -18.68
C PRO A 179 -5.01 2.18 -19.21
N HIS A 180 -4.92 0.91 -18.81
CA HIS A 180 -6.02 -0.04 -19.03
C HIS A 180 -7.10 0.07 -17.93
N ALA A 181 -8.23 -0.62 -18.08
CA ALA A 181 -9.25 -0.71 -17.04
C ALA A 181 -8.73 -1.48 -15.80
N CYS A 182 -9.07 -1.01 -14.60
CA CYS A 182 -8.68 -1.71 -13.36
C CYS A 182 -9.59 -2.91 -13.13
N ASP A 183 -9.03 -4.11 -13.17
CA ASP A 183 -9.78 -5.34 -12.93
C ASP A 183 -9.58 -5.89 -11.51
N LEU A 184 -8.88 -5.15 -10.65
CA LEU A 184 -8.74 -5.53 -9.25
C LEU A 184 -10.13 -5.59 -8.58
N PRO A 185 -10.36 -6.55 -7.67
CA PRO A 185 -11.53 -6.55 -6.82
C PRO A 185 -11.80 -5.17 -6.22
N ASP A 186 -13.06 -4.75 -6.23
CA ASP A 186 -13.41 -3.46 -5.67
C ASP A 186 -13.28 -3.44 -4.14
N ARG A 187 -13.42 -2.24 -3.57
CA ARG A 187 -13.30 -2.00 -2.14
C ARG A 187 -14.34 -2.79 -1.34
N ALA A 188 -15.57 -2.89 -1.84
CA ALA A 188 -16.64 -3.58 -1.14
C ALA A 188 -16.41 -5.10 -1.11
N ALA A 189 -16.02 -5.69 -2.25
CA ALA A 189 -15.64 -7.10 -2.36
C ALA A 189 -14.45 -7.43 -1.45
N THR A 190 -13.45 -6.55 -1.40
CA THR A 190 -12.26 -6.73 -0.56
C THR A 190 -12.62 -6.69 0.94
N PHE A 191 -13.47 -5.76 1.37
CA PHE A 191 -13.94 -5.75 2.76
C PHE A 191 -14.86 -6.91 3.09
N ASN A 192 -15.70 -7.37 2.16
CA ASN A 192 -16.52 -8.57 2.36
C ASN A 192 -15.64 -9.79 2.69
N VAL A 193 -14.51 -9.95 1.99
CA VAL A 193 -13.56 -11.02 2.29
C VAL A 193 -12.92 -10.83 3.66
N ALA A 194 -12.49 -9.62 4.01
CA ALA A 194 -11.94 -9.34 5.34
C ALA A 194 -12.91 -9.76 6.47
N ARG A 195 -14.21 -9.45 6.33
CA ARG A 195 -15.24 -9.89 7.29
C ARG A 195 -15.40 -11.40 7.33
N ALA A 196 -15.38 -12.05 6.17
CA ALA A 196 -15.62 -13.49 6.06
C ALA A 196 -14.50 -14.34 6.66
N ILE A 197 -13.25 -13.86 6.63
CA ILE A 197 -12.08 -14.57 7.18
C ILE A 197 -11.81 -14.23 8.65
N GLY A 198 -12.34 -13.12 9.14
CA GLY A 198 -12.19 -12.66 10.50
C GLY A 198 -13.20 -13.31 11.45
N GLY A 199 -13.26 -12.80 12.68
CA GLY A 199 -14.27 -13.20 13.67
C GLY A 199 -13.75 -14.07 14.81
N ASP A 200 -12.47 -14.45 14.78
CA ASP A 200 -11.76 -14.92 15.97
C ASP A 200 -10.57 -14.00 16.28
N ASP A 201 -10.35 -13.78 17.57
CA ASP A 201 -9.32 -12.86 18.08
C ASP A 201 -7.91 -13.13 17.57
N ALA A 202 -7.55 -14.40 17.33
CA ALA A 202 -6.21 -14.76 16.92
C ALA A 202 -5.98 -14.43 15.43
N THR A 203 -6.96 -14.76 14.58
CA THR A 203 -6.97 -14.45 13.15
C THR A 203 -7.09 -12.94 12.91
N ASP A 204 -7.96 -12.24 13.63
CA ASP A 204 -8.12 -10.78 13.48
C ASP A 204 -6.81 -10.04 13.80
N ARG A 205 -6.12 -10.42 14.90
CA ARG A 205 -4.80 -9.87 15.22
C ARG A 205 -3.75 -10.20 14.17
N ALA A 206 -3.83 -11.36 13.52
CA ALA A 206 -2.88 -11.75 12.48
C ALA A 206 -3.12 -10.96 11.18
N ILE A 207 -4.38 -10.82 10.77
CA ILE A 207 -4.78 -9.99 9.64
C ILE A 207 -4.34 -8.54 9.86
N GLN A 208 -4.65 -7.98 11.04
CA GLN A 208 -4.25 -6.62 11.37
C GLN A 208 -2.72 -6.45 11.36
N PHE A 209 -1.98 -7.42 11.90
CA PHE A 209 -0.52 -7.40 11.84
C PHE A 209 -0.01 -7.39 10.40
N GLY A 210 -0.52 -8.29 9.56
CA GLY A 210 -0.16 -8.37 8.14
C GLY A 210 -0.40 -7.06 7.39
N ALA A 211 -1.59 -6.47 7.59
CA ALA A 211 -1.96 -5.19 6.99
C ALA A 211 -1.02 -4.06 7.42
N ARG A 212 -0.76 -3.93 8.73
CA ARG A 212 0.16 -2.90 9.28
C ARG A 212 1.58 -3.04 8.74
N GLN A 213 2.11 -4.27 8.67
CA GLN A 213 3.47 -4.49 8.19
C GLN A 213 3.60 -4.07 6.72
N LEU A 214 2.63 -4.43 5.88
CA LEU A 214 2.64 -4.02 4.48
C LEU A 214 2.51 -2.49 4.34
N LEU A 215 1.54 -1.87 5.01
CA LEU A 215 1.35 -0.42 4.95
C LEU A 215 2.58 0.34 5.47
N SER A 216 3.28 -0.19 6.48
CA SER A 216 4.54 0.39 6.96
C SER A 216 5.64 0.36 5.89
N GLN A 217 5.75 -0.70 5.08
CA GLN A 217 6.71 -0.72 3.97
C GLN A 217 6.33 0.31 2.91
N GLN A 218 5.04 0.39 2.58
CA GLN A 218 4.51 1.33 1.61
C GLN A 218 4.73 2.79 2.04
N ARG A 219 4.45 3.10 3.31
CA ARG A 219 4.72 4.41 3.93
C ARG A 219 6.21 4.76 3.84
N GLY A 220 7.08 3.84 4.24
CA GLY A 220 8.53 4.06 4.20
C GLY A 220 9.06 4.27 2.77
N LEU A 221 8.45 3.64 1.77
CA LEU A 221 8.76 3.92 0.37
C LEU A 221 8.39 5.37 0.00
N TRP A 222 7.23 5.86 0.41
CA TRP A 222 6.84 7.25 0.15
C TRP A 222 7.69 8.28 0.91
N ASP A 223 8.13 7.96 2.13
CA ASP A 223 9.09 8.78 2.89
C ASP A 223 10.42 8.90 2.11
N LEU A 224 10.92 7.79 1.56
CA LEU A 224 12.13 7.77 0.72
C LEU A 224 11.95 8.63 -0.54
N LEU A 225 10.83 8.51 -1.23
CA LEU A 225 10.53 9.27 -2.45
C LEU A 225 10.43 10.78 -2.15
N GLN A 226 9.82 11.15 -1.03
CA GLN A 226 9.77 12.54 -0.58
C GLN A 226 11.18 13.10 -0.33
N ALA A 227 12.02 12.38 0.41
CA ALA A 227 13.38 12.81 0.70
C ALA A 227 14.20 13.01 -0.58
N ARG A 228 14.04 12.14 -1.58
CA ARG A 228 14.68 12.29 -2.89
C ARG A 228 14.20 13.53 -3.63
N ALA A 229 12.90 13.80 -3.62
CA ALA A 229 12.34 15.02 -4.22
C ALA A 229 12.89 16.29 -3.55
N GLU A 230 13.03 16.29 -2.22
CA GLU A 230 13.59 17.40 -1.45
C GLU A 230 15.06 17.66 -1.79
N ILE A 231 15.90 16.61 -1.88
CA ILE A 231 17.30 16.73 -2.30
C ILE A 231 17.41 17.36 -3.69
N ARG A 232 16.53 16.99 -4.62
CA ARG A 232 16.51 17.60 -5.96
C ARG A 232 16.14 19.07 -5.93
N ARG A 233 15.15 19.46 -5.09
CA ARG A 233 14.72 20.86 -4.96
C ARG A 233 15.80 21.75 -4.36
N GLN A 234 16.62 21.23 -3.45
CA GLN A 234 17.73 21.97 -2.83
C GLN A 234 18.91 22.22 -3.80
N LYS A 235 19.03 21.43 -4.88
CA LYS A 235 20.09 21.54 -5.88
C LYS A 235 19.72 22.40 -7.09
N ARG A 236 18.48 22.89 -7.17
CA ARG A 236 17.99 23.79 -8.22
C ARG A 236 18.11 25.23 -7.79
#